data_AF-A0A6J1WK79-F1
#
_entry.id   AF-A0A6J1WK79-F1
#
_cell.length_a   1.000
_cell.length_b   1.000
_cell.length_c   1.000
_cell.angle_alpha   90.00
_cell.angle_beta   90.00
_cell.angle_gamma   90.00
#
_symmetry.space_group_name_H-M   'P 1'
#
loop_
_entity.id
_entity.type
_entity.pdbx_description
1 polymer ?
#
loop_
_entity_poly.entity_id
_entity_poly.type
_entity_poly.pdbx_seq_one_letter_code
_entity_poly.pdbx_strand_id
1 'polypeptide(L)'
;MGLFSKQVEETSPLAAYEGAKLEPRPPFVAPHAVWVRYLCEVAETAKYNSLEKVEMLASLLHRTLPITVGDVRDHINRHVEAVGVRF
;
A
#
# COMPACT_ATOMS: atom_id res chain seq x y z
N MET A 1 -2.77 2.81 7.94
CA MET A 1 -1.62 2.10 8.56
C MET A 1 -0.77 1.47 7.48
N GLY A 2 0.55 1.34 7.68
CA GLY A 2 1.45 0.66 6.73
C GLY A 2 1.26 1.13 5.28
N LEU A 3 0.82 0.23 4.40
CA LEU A 3 0.58 0.51 2.98
C LEU A 3 -0.41 1.67 2.75
N PHE A 4 -1.41 1.80 3.61
CA PHE A 4 -2.43 2.86 3.59
C PHE A 4 -2.13 3.94 4.64
N SER A 5 -0.86 4.21 4.95
CA SER A 5 -0.47 5.34 5.79
C SER A 5 -0.22 6.59 4.93
N LYS A 6 -0.42 7.76 5.53
CA LYS A 6 -0.07 9.03 4.88
C LYS A 6 1.42 9.05 4.57
N GLN A 7 1.78 9.59 3.40
CA GLN A 7 3.18 9.84 3.08
C GLN A 7 3.74 10.85 4.08
N VAL A 8 4.89 10.53 4.67
CA VAL A 8 5.62 11.48 5.51
C VAL A 8 6.42 12.39 4.58
N GLU A 9 6.33 13.70 4.81
CA GLU A 9 7.13 14.68 4.09
C GLU A 9 8.58 14.59 4.56
N GLU A 10 9.48 14.38 3.60
CA GLU A 10 10.92 14.29 3.84
C GLU A 10 11.58 15.62 3.50
N THR A 11 12.51 16.06 4.34
CA THR A 11 13.23 17.31 4.09
C THR A 11 14.16 17.14 2.90
N SER A 12 14.06 18.04 1.93
CA SER A 12 14.95 18.03 0.78
C SER A 12 16.41 18.22 1.22
N PRO A 13 17.36 17.39 0.73
CA PRO A 13 18.77 17.56 1.04
C PRO A 13 19.34 18.88 0.52
N LEU A 14 18.69 19.50 -0.46
CA LEU A 14 19.07 20.81 -1.01
C LEU A 14 18.57 21.99 -0.16
N ALA A 15 17.72 21.73 0.83
CA ALA A 15 17.14 22.73 1.73
C ALA A 15 17.28 22.30 3.21
N ALA A 16 18.45 21.77 3.56
CA ALA A 16 18.77 21.37 4.92
C ALA A 16 18.87 22.60 5.86
N TYR A 17 18.39 22.45 7.08
CA TYR A 17 18.45 23.47 8.13
C TYR A 17 18.93 22.85 9.45
N GLU A 18 19.30 23.69 10.43
CA GLU A 18 19.78 23.20 11.73
C GLU A 18 18.70 22.37 12.43
N GLY A 19 19.01 21.10 12.72
CA GLY A 19 18.06 20.13 13.28
C GLY A 19 17.27 19.31 12.25
N ALA A 20 17.45 19.54 10.95
CA ALA A 20 16.86 18.70 9.91
C ALA A 20 17.46 17.29 9.94
N LYS A 21 16.61 16.27 10.06
CA LYS A 21 17.00 14.86 9.92
C LYS A 21 16.80 14.41 8.47
N LEU A 22 17.89 14.31 7.73
CA LEU A 22 17.95 13.82 6.35
C LEU A 22 18.03 12.28 6.35
N GLU A 23 17.00 11.62 6.88
CA GLU A 23 16.89 10.17 6.90
C GLU A 23 15.61 9.73 6.18
N PRO A 24 15.64 8.60 5.44
CA PRO A 24 14.43 8.04 4.85
C PRO A 24 13.40 7.68 5.91
N ARG A 25 12.12 7.91 5.63
CA ARG A 25 11.00 7.60 6.54
C ARG A 25 10.02 6.64 5.86
N PRO A 26 10.41 5.36 5.69
CA PRO A 26 9.59 4.39 5.00
C PRO A 26 8.35 3.99 5.82
N PRO A 27 7.23 3.69 5.16
CA PRO A 27 6.08 3.08 5.82
C PRO A 27 6.38 1.63 6.22
N PHE A 28 5.83 1.18 7.36
CA PHE A 28 5.96 -0.21 7.77
C PHE A 28 4.97 -1.11 7.00
N VAL A 29 5.44 -1.72 5.91
CA VAL A 29 4.61 -2.52 4.98
C VAL A 29 4.76 -4.04 5.14
N ALA A 30 5.69 -4.52 5.96
CA ALA A 30 5.95 -5.96 6.13
C ALA A 30 4.70 -6.79 6.46
N PRO A 31 3.77 -6.34 7.34
CA PRO A 31 2.53 -7.09 7.58
C PRO A 31 1.64 -7.16 6.33
N HIS A 32 1.58 -6.08 5.55
CA HIS A 32 0.77 -6.04 4.32
C HIS A 32 1.35 -6.98 3.26
N ALA A 33 2.66 -7.18 3.20
CA ALA A 33 3.29 -8.14 2.28
C ALA A 33 2.79 -9.58 2.54
N VAL A 34 2.72 -9.98 3.81
CA VAL A 34 2.20 -11.30 4.21
C VAL A 34 0.72 -11.42 3.87
N TRP A 35 -0.07 -10.36 4.15
CA TRP A 35 -1.50 -10.33 3.84
C TRP A 35 -1.79 -10.42 2.34
N VAL A 36 -1.08 -9.65 1.51
CA VAL A 36 -1.25 -9.69 0.05
C VAL A 36 -0.89 -11.07 -0.49
N ARG A 37 0.23 -11.67 -0.03
CA ARG A 37 0.59 -13.04 -0.41
C ARG A 37 -0.53 -14.04 -0.09
N TYR A 38 -1.08 -13.96 1.11
CA TYR A 38 -2.21 -14.82 1.50
C TYR A 38 -3.43 -14.59 0.59
N LEU A 39 -3.79 -13.34 0.30
CA LEU A 39 -4.90 -13.03 -0.61
C LEU A 39 -4.67 -13.57 -2.02
N CYS A 40 -3.44 -13.57 -2.52
CA CYS A 40 -3.09 -14.19 -3.80
C CYS A 40 -3.34 -15.71 -3.77
N GLU A 41 -2.91 -16.40 -2.72
CA GLU A 41 -3.14 -17.84 -2.56
C GLU A 41 -4.65 -18.17 -2.45
N VAL A 42 -5.41 -17.33 -1.74
CA VAL A 42 -6.88 -17.45 -1.66
C VAL A 42 -7.52 -17.22 -3.03
N ALA A 43 -7.07 -16.22 -3.80
CA ALA A 43 -7.60 -15.94 -5.14
C ALA A 43 -7.32 -17.10 -6.12
N GLU A 44 -6.10 -17.65 -6.09
CA GLU A 44 -5.68 -18.79 -6.92
C GLU A 44 -6.52 -20.04 -6.67
N THR A 45 -6.95 -20.27 -5.43
CA THR A 45 -7.80 -21.41 -5.09
C THR A 45 -9.29 -21.12 -5.33
N ALA A 46 -9.78 -19.94 -4.94
CA ALA A 46 -11.19 -19.55 -5.01
C ALA A 46 -11.72 -19.52 -6.45
N LYS A 47 -10.88 -19.11 -7.43
CA LYS A 47 -11.28 -19.00 -8.84
C LYS A 47 -11.81 -20.31 -9.45
N TYR A 48 -11.48 -21.46 -8.86
CA TYR A 48 -11.95 -22.77 -9.33
C TYR A 48 -13.06 -23.40 -8.47
N ASN A 49 -13.29 -22.91 -7.24
CA ASN A 49 -14.12 -23.62 -6.28
C ASN A 49 -15.26 -22.81 -5.66
N SER A 50 -15.28 -21.48 -5.77
CA SER A 50 -16.28 -20.67 -5.09
C SER A 50 -16.43 -19.28 -5.71
N LEU A 51 -17.56 -19.04 -6.37
CA LEU A 51 -17.93 -17.72 -6.89
C LEU A 51 -18.06 -16.69 -5.77
N GLU A 52 -18.69 -17.06 -4.65
CA GLU A 52 -18.87 -16.17 -3.48
C GLU A 52 -17.53 -15.63 -2.96
N LYS A 53 -16.50 -16.48 -2.86
CA LYS A 53 -15.16 -16.03 -2.44
C LYS A 53 -14.54 -15.05 -3.44
N VAL A 54 -14.74 -15.28 -4.74
CA VAL A 54 -14.27 -14.36 -5.79
C VAL A 54 -14.97 -13.00 -5.66
N GLU A 55 -16.28 -12.98 -5.44
CA GLU A 55 -17.04 -11.74 -5.25
C GLU A 55 -16.62 -10.98 -3.98
N MET A 56 -16.33 -11.70 -2.89
CA MET A 56 -15.79 -11.10 -1.67
C MET A 56 -14.41 -10.47 -1.92
N LEU A 57 -13.51 -11.16 -2.63
CA LEU A 57 -12.19 -10.63 -2.99
C LEU A 57 -12.30 -9.40 -3.90
N ALA A 58 -13.18 -9.44 -4.91
CA ALA A 58 -13.44 -8.30 -5.78
C ALA A 58 -13.97 -7.09 -4.98
N SER A 59 -14.90 -7.33 -4.05
CA SER A 59 -15.44 -6.29 -3.18
C SER A 59 -14.38 -5.68 -2.25
N LEU A 60 -13.47 -6.51 -1.74
CA LEU A 60 -12.33 -6.04 -0.95
C LEU A 60 -11.45 -5.12 -1.78
N LEU A 61 -11.03 -5.56 -2.98
CA LEU A 61 -10.16 -4.79 -3.87
C LEU A 61 -10.80 -3.46 -4.29
N HIS A 62 -12.09 -3.46 -4.67
CA HIS A 62 -12.81 -2.23 -5.02
C HIS A 62 -12.86 -1.20 -3.89
N ARG A 63 -12.88 -1.64 -2.63
CA ARG A 63 -12.89 -0.73 -1.48
C ARG A 63 -11.49 -0.25 -1.09
N THR A 64 -10.46 -1.06 -1.35
CA THR A 64 -9.08 -0.74 -0.95
C THR A 64 -8.26 -0.04 -2.03
N LEU A 65 -8.66 -0.15 -3.31
CA LEU A 65 -7.95 0.45 -4.45
C LEU A 65 -8.72 1.69 -4.95
N PRO A 66 -8.32 2.91 -4.53
CA PRO A 66 -9.01 4.13 -4.92
C PRO A 66 -8.75 4.46 -6.40
N ILE A 67 -9.82 4.82 -7.13
CA ILE A 67 -9.76 5.30 -8.53
C ILE A 67 -9.57 6.83 -8.49
N THR A 68 -8.49 7.27 -7.86
CA THR A 68 -8.13 8.69 -7.76
C THR A 68 -6.75 8.91 -8.37
N VAL A 69 -6.64 9.86 -9.30
CA VAL A 69 -5.37 10.20 -9.95
C VAL A 69 -4.79 11.43 -9.27
N GLY A 70 -3.52 11.36 -8.85
CA GLY A 70 -2.79 12.52 -8.35
C GLY A 70 -3.16 13.00 -6.94
N ASP A 71 -4.29 12.58 -6.36
CA ASP A 71 -4.71 13.02 -5.03
C ASP A 71 -3.81 12.46 -3.91
N VAL A 72 -3.67 13.26 -2.85
CA VAL A 72 -2.89 13.02 -1.62
C VAL A 72 -3.79 12.51 -0.47
N ARG A 73 -5.12 12.65 -0.60
CA ARG A 73 -6.04 12.36 0.51
C ARG A 73 -6.44 10.90 0.64
N ASP A 74 -6.59 10.20 -0.48
CA ASP A 74 -7.03 8.80 -0.52
C ASP A 74 -6.13 7.96 -1.42
N HIS A 75 -4.87 7.75 -1.02
CA HIS A 75 -3.94 6.95 -1.81
C HIS A 75 -3.19 5.90 -1.00
N ILE A 76 -2.80 4.84 -1.71
CA ILE A 76 -1.76 3.92 -1.28
C ILE A 76 -0.43 4.69 -1.20
N ASN A 77 0.31 4.50 -0.11
CA ASN A 77 1.57 5.18 0.12
C ASN A 77 2.51 5.06 -1.10
N ARG A 78 3.15 6.19 -1.46
CA ARG A 78 3.95 6.29 -2.70
C ARG A 78 5.45 6.11 -2.46
N HIS A 79 5.87 5.97 -1.20
CA HIS A 79 7.25 5.67 -0.85
C HIS A 79 7.73 4.40 -1.56
N VAL A 80 9.01 4.39 -1.96
CA VAL A 80 9.60 3.29 -2.75
C VAL A 80 9.52 1.93 -2.05
N GLU A 81 9.72 1.90 -0.73
CA GLU A 81 9.58 0.68 0.09
C GLU A 81 8.18 0.05 0.05
N ALA A 82 7.12 0.81 -0.32
CA ALA A 82 5.77 0.26 -0.44
C ALA A 82 5.51 -0.41 -1.80
N VAL A 83 6.39 -0.23 -2.79
CA VAL A 83 6.19 -0.67 -4.18
C VAL A 83 5.95 -2.16 -4.28
N GLY A 84 6.73 -2.98 -3.57
CA GLY A 84 6.63 -4.45 -3.66
C GLY A 84 5.36 -5.05 -3.05
N VAL A 85 4.59 -4.27 -2.28
CA VAL A 85 3.27 -4.70 -1.77
C VAL A 85 2.14 -4.10 -2.59
N ARG A 86 2.40 -2.97 -3.28
CA ARG A 86 1.43 -2.27 -4.12
C ARG A 86 1.21 -2.97 -5.47
N PHE A 87 2.21 -3.68 -5.97
CA PHE A 87 2.19 -4.41 -7.25
C PHE A 87 2.54 -5.87 -7.02
#